data_AF-A0A7V9ZMQ5-F1
#
_entry.id   AF-A0A7V9ZMQ5-F1
#
_cell.length_a   1.000
_cell.length_b   1.000
_cell.length_c   1.000
_cell.angle_alpha   90.00
_cell.angle_beta   90.00
_cell.angle_gamma   90.00
#
_symmetry.space_group_name_H-M   'P 1'
#
loop_
_entity.id
_entity.type
_entity.pdbx_description
1 polymer ?
#
loop_
_entity_poly.entity_id
_entity_poly.type
_entity_poly.pdbx_seq_one_letter_code
_entity_poly.pdbx_strand_id
1 'polypeptide(L)'
;MNLSSSLFGSLIFLSTLLSMQNVEAGFSNSGRMQSKNISLSIGGTLDNNGELIGTESATLSCDTLSGKGLLSSPQISIKTEVFAYTGKIDCSGKCTIIANRPFDDKMFKRSGGGEFVIIIDDNPVNKTAKQAIHSFTTEYNITDELLIQVE
;
A
#
# COMPACT_ATOMS: atom_id res chain seq x y z
N MET A 1 23.30 -20.67 -2.52
CA MET A 1 23.74 -19.28 -2.28
C MET A 1 22.67 -18.38 -2.87
N ASN A 2 21.86 -17.71 -2.05
CA ASN A 2 20.82 -16.82 -2.56
C ASN A 2 21.44 -15.44 -2.80
N LEU A 3 21.45 -14.98 -4.05
CA LEU A 3 21.84 -13.61 -4.37
C LEU A 3 20.65 -12.68 -4.08
N SER A 4 20.64 -12.07 -2.89
CA SER A 4 19.74 -10.95 -2.61
C SER A 4 20.31 -9.67 -3.23
N SER A 5 19.97 -9.39 -4.50
CA SER A 5 20.36 -8.15 -5.17
C SER A 5 19.50 -6.98 -4.68
N SER A 6 19.96 -6.28 -3.65
CA SER A 6 19.35 -5.05 -3.17
C SER A 6 19.74 -3.85 -4.06
N LEU A 7 18.77 -3.37 -4.85
CA LEU A 7 18.94 -2.20 -5.71
C LEU A 7 18.80 -0.90 -4.90
N PHE A 8 19.85 -0.52 -4.16
CA PHE A 8 19.88 0.75 -3.44
C PHE A 8 20.06 1.93 -4.40
N GLY A 9 18.96 2.60 -4.77
CA GLY A 9 18.98 3.78 -5.62
C GLY A 9 17.75 4.66 -5.46
N SER A 10 17.93 5.98 -5.57
CA SER A 10 16.82 6.92 -5.73
C SER A 10 16.42 6.94 -7.21
N LEU A 11 15.30 6.30 -7.54
CA LEU A 11 14.88 6.03 -8.92
C LEU A 11 13.66 6.90 -9.27
N ILE A 12 13.94 8.18 -9.57
CA ILE A 12 12.93 9.16 -9.99
C ILE A 12 12.55 8.88 -11.45
N PHE A 13 11.54 8.05 -11.66
CA PHE A 13 10.97 7.82 -12.98
C PHE A 13 9.90 8.87 -13.29
N LEU A 14 10.29 9.93 -14.00
CA LEU A 14 9.33 10.88 -14.60
C LEU A 14 8.58 10.27 -15.82
N SER A 15 8.26 8.98 -15.75
CA SER A 15 7.51 8.21 -16.75
C SER A 15 6.04 8.10 -16.36
N THR A 16 5.20 7.78 -17.35
CA THR A 16 3.76 7.52 -17.18
C THR A 16 3.45 6.18 -16.47
N LEU A 17 4.43 5.29 -16.40
CA LEU A 17 4.32 3.98 -15.76
C LEU A 17 5.69 3.53 -15.25
N LEU A 18 5.71 3.03 -14.01
CA LEU A 18 6.77 2.20 -13.45
C LEU A 18 6.22 0.78 -13.31
N SER A 19 6.80 -0.18 -14.04
CA SER A 19 6.36 -1.58 -14.04
C SER A 19 7.53 -2.52 -13.76
N MET A 20 7.36 -3.44 -12.81
CA MET A 20 8.28 -4.55 -12.53
C MET A 20 7.47 -5.83 -12.37
N GLN A 21 7.90 -6.92 -13.00
CA GLN A 21 7.16 -8.19 -13.02
C GLN A 21 8.10 -9.38 -12.85
N ASN A 22 7.61 -10.43 -12.18
CA ASN A 22 8.28 -11.73 -12.02
C ASN A 22 9.66 -11.65 -11.35
N VAL A 23 9.84 -10.71 -10.41
CA VAL A 23 11.07 -10.58 -9.62
C VAL A 23 11.01 -11.55 -8.43
N GLU A 24 11.61 -12.74 -8.57
CA GLU A 24 11.60 -13.77 -7.52
C GLU A 24 12.46 -13.41 -6.29
N ALA A 25 13.56 -12.67 -6.48
CA ALA A 25 14.53 -12.40 -5.41
C ALA A 25 14.10 -11.33 -4.38
N GLY A 26 12.87 -10.82 -4.48
CA GLY A 26 12.40 -9.66 -3.72
C GLY A 26 12.89 -8.32 -4.29
N PHE A 27 12.42 -7.23 -3.69
CA PHE A 27 12.73 -5.86 -4.09
C PHE A 27 12.75 -4.96 -2.85
N SER A 28 13.76 -4.09 -2.71
CA SER A 28 13.85 -3.13 -1.61
C SER A 28 13.94 -1.70 -2.15
N ASN A 29 13.15 -0.80 -1.57
CA ASN A 29 13.20 0.63 -1.79
C ASN A 29 13.63 1.35 -0.52
N SER A 30 14.78 2.03 -0.57
CA SER A 30 15.24 2.95 0.47
C SER A 30 15.29 4.42 0.01
N GLY A 31 14.95 4.69 -1.25
CA GLY A 31 14.99 6.01 -1.87
C GLY A 31 13.59 6.53 -2.20
N ARG A 32 13.51 7.51 -3.10
CA ARG A 32 12.24 7.97 -3.65
C ARG A 32 12.03 7.35 -5.03
N MET A 33 10.94 6.61 -5.18
CA MET A 33 10.37 6.25 -6.46
C MET A 33 9.04 6.96 -6.63
N GLN A 34 8.92 7.67 -7.73
CA GLN A 34 7.70 8.35 -8.13
C GLN A 34 7.41 7.98 -9.58
N SER A 35 6.15 7.77 -9.92
CA SER A 35 5.66 7.63 -11.29
C SER A 35 4.18 8.04 -11.33
N LYS A 36 3.62 8.19 -12.53
CA LYS A 36 2.18 8.45 -12.68
C LYS A 36 1.35 7.23 -12.23
N ASN A 37 1.75 6.04 -12.69
CA ASN A 37 1.17 4.76 -12.26
C ASN A 37 2.30 3.82 -11.83
N ILE A 38 2.13 3.12 -10.71
CA ILE A 38 3.09 2.11 -10.21
C ILE A 38 2.45 0.73 -10.30
N SER A 39 3.17 -0.25 -10.85
CA SER A 39 2.75 -1.65 -10.98
C SER A 39 3.91 -2.58 -10.63
N LEU A 40 3.96 -3.09 -9.40
CA LEU A 40 5.03 -3.99 -8.94
C LEU A 40 4.46 -5.38 -8.67
N SER A 41 4.98 -6.40 -9.35
CA SER A 41 4.68 -7.81 -9.13
C SER A 41 5.97 -8.58 -8.82
N ILE A 42 6.17 -8.90 -7.54
CA ILE A 42 7.42 -9.40 -6.95
C ILE A 42 7.11 -10.75 -6.29
N GLY A 43 7.72 -11.85 -6.72
CA GLY A 43 7.49 -13.19 -6.15
C GLY A 43 8.26 -13.43 -4.84
N GLY A 44 8.22 -12.47 -3.92
CA GLY A 44 9.00 -12.44 -2.69
C GLY A 44 8.70 -11.18 -1.87
N THR A 45 9.68 -10.72 -1.07
CA THR A 45 9.50 -9.53 -0.23
C THR A 45 9.60 -8.23 -1.04
N LEU A 46 8.56 -7.40 -0.97
CA LEU A 46 8.60 -5.98 -1.32
C LEU A 46 8.83 -5.17 -0.03
N ASP A 47 10.06 -4.67 0.15
CA ASP A 47 10.46 -3.92 1.34
C ASP A 47 10.56 -2.41 1.04
N ASN A 48 9.57 -1.62 1.47
CA ASN A 48 9.54 -0.18 1.23
C ASN A 48 9.86 0.63 2.51
N ASN A 49 11.13 1.02 2.64
CA ASN A 49 11.65 1.89 3.69
C ASN A 49 11.85 3.35 3.24
N GLY A 50 11.74 3.62 1.93
CA GLY A 50 11.73 4.95 1.33
C GLY A 50 10.32 5.44 0.95
N GLU A 51 10.19 6.12 -0.18
CA GLU A 51 8.93 6.63 -0.72
C GLU A 51 8.55 5.89 -2.03
N LEU A 52 7.31 5.39 -2.11
CA LEU A 52 6.66 4.92 -3.33
C LEU A 52 5.44 5.81 -3.61
N ILE A 53 5.52 6.64 -4.65
CA ILE A 53 4.54 7.69 -4.94
C ILE A 53 3.95 7.49 -6.34
N GLY A 54 2.72 6.98 -6.41
CA GLY A 54 1.93 6.90 -7.65
C GLY A 54 1.01 8.11 -7.76
N THR A 55 1.18 9.01 -8.72
CA THR A 55 0.35 10.25 -8.77
C THR A 55 -1.09 10.00 -9.21
N GLU A 56 -1.41 8.84 -9.80
CA GLU A 56 -2.77 8.37 -10.07
C GLU A 56 -3.07 7.04 -9.37
N SER A 57 -2.20 6.03 -9.54
CA SER A 57 -2.39 4.71 -8.92
C SER A 57 -1.10 4.01 -8.50
N ALA A 58 -1.22 3.11 -7.51
CA ALA A 58 -0.21 2.13 -7.14
C ALA A 58 -0.84 0.73 -6.96
N THR A 59 -0.41 -0.23 -7.79
CA THR A 59 -0.78 -1.65 -7.71
C THR A 59 0.44 -2.46 -7.32
N LEU A 60 0.36 -3.17 -6.19
CA LEU A 60 1.45 -3.95 -5.60
C LEU A 60 0.97 -5.40 -5.40
N SER A 61 1.73 -6.37 -5.90
CA SER A 61 1.50 -7.81 -5.70
C SER A 61 2.80 -8.45 -5.22
N CYS A 62 2.83 -9.03 -4.02
CA CYS A 62 4.05 -9.63 -3.47
C CYS A 62 3.80 -10.63 -2.34
N ASP A 63 4.66 -11.64 -2.17
CA ASP A 63 4.51 -12.63 -1.10
C ASP A 63 4.51 -11.99 0.28
N THR A 64 5.39 -11.00 0.51
CA THR A 64 5.43 -10.21 1.74
C THR A 64 5.58 -8.72 1.41
N LEU A 65 4.70 -7.88 1.93
CA LEU A 65 4.89 -6.43 1.93
C LEU A 65 5.43 -5.99 3.30
N SER A 66 6.64 -5.43 3.33
CA SER A 66 7.30 -4.95 4.55
C SER A 66 7.84 -3.52 4.42
N GLY A 67 8.32 -2.99 5.54
CA GLY A 67 9.00 -1.70 5.62
C GLY A 67 8.22 -0.65 6.40
N LYS A 68 8.86 0.50 6.60
CA LYS A 68 8.40 1.62 7.46
C LYS A 68 8.31 2.97 6.74
N GLY A 69 8.42 2.97 5.41
CA GLY A 69 8.45 4.17 4.57
C GLY A 69 7.08 4.80 4.32
N LEU A 70 6.91 5.36 3.12
CA LEU A 70 5.67 5.92 2.58
C LEU A 70 5.19 5.13 1.36
N LEU A 71 3.93 4.69 1.38
CA LEU A 71 3.15 4.40 0.17
C LEU A 71 2.16 5.56 -0.02
N SER A 72 2.16 6.21 -1.18
CA SER A 72 1.23 7.32 -1.47
C SER A 72 0.65 7.22 -2.87
N SER A 73 -0.68 7.23 -2.97
CA SER A 73 -1.38 7.34 -4.25
C SER A 73 -2.88 7.62 -4.08
N PRO A 74 -3.55 8.33 -5.02
CA PRO A 74 -5.00 8.46 -5.00
C PRO A 74 -5.76 7.12 -5.05
N GLN A 75 -5.17 6.08 -5.65
CA GLN A 75 -5.74 4.73 -5.68
C GLN A 75 -4.63 3.72 -5.32
N ILE A 76 -4.87 2.87 -4.32
CA ILE A 76 -3.92 1.85 -3.88
C ILE A 76 -4.60 0.48 -3.94
N SER A 77 -3.94 -0.48 -4.58
CA SER A 77 -4.34 -1.89 -4.60
C SER A 77 -3.15 -2.76 -4.19
N ILE A 78 -3.23 -3.36 -3.01
CA ILE A 78 -2.18 -4.23 -2.46
C ILE A 78 -2.74 -5.64 -2.41
N LYS A 79 -2.02 -6.60 -2.97
CA LYS A 79 -2.23 -8.04 -2.79
C LYS A 79 -0.97 -8.68 -2.22
N THR A 80 -1.09 -9.39 -1.11
CA THR A 80 0.06 -10.06 -0.48
C THR A 80 -0.31 -11.30 0.30
N GLU A 81 0.62 -12.23 0.51
CA GLU A 81 0.37 -13.28 1.51
C GLU A 81 0.51 -12.72 2.92
N VAL A 82 1.57 -11.95 3.17
CA VAL A 82 1.92 -11.40 4.49
C VAL A 82 2.02 -9.88 4.42
N PHE A 83 1.03 -9.20 5.00
CA PHE A 83 1.10 -7.77 5.21
C PHE A 83 1.85 -7.48 6.52
N ALA A 84 3.11 -7.04 6.42
CA ALA A 84 3.99 -6.68 7.52
C ALA A 84 4.41 -5.20 7.45
N TYR A 85 3.67 -4.37 6.72
CA TYR A 85 3.98 -2.95 6.53
C TYR A 85 3.68 -2.16 7.81
N THR A 86 4.64 -1.36 8.28
CA THR A 86 4.51 -0.52 9.49
C THR A 86 4.67 0.98 9.22
N GLY A 87 4.80 1.33 7.94
CA GLY A 87 4.99 2.70 7.48
C GLY A 87 3.69 3.52 7.44
N LYS A 88 3.71 4.55 6.60
CA LYS A 88 2.55 5.40 6.29
C LYS A 88 1.94 4.98 4.95
N ILE A 89 0.63 4.80 4.91
CA ILE A 89 -0.16 4.65 3.68
C ILE A 89 -1.05 5.88 3.54
N ASP A 90 -0.77 6.68 2.51
CA ASP A 90 -1.43 7.96 2.23
C ASP A 90 -2.29 7.84 0.97
N CYS A 91 -3.60 7.62 1.16
CA CYS A 91 -4.55 7.39 0.07
C CYS A 91 -5.75 8.34 0.16
N SER A 92 -6.02 9.06 -0.92
CA SER A 92 -7.12 10.03 -1.00
C SER A 92 -8.39 9.51 -1.67
N GLY A 93 -8.35 8.31 -2.25
CA GLY A 93 -9.48 7.67 -2.94
C GLY A 93 -9.72 6.26 -2.42
N LYS A 94 -9.57 5.22 -3.26
CA LYS A 94 -9.78 3.83 -2.81
C LYS A 94 -8.46 3.15 -2.47
N CYS A 95 -8.31 2.70 -1.23
CA CYS A 95 -7.20 1.86 -0.79
C CYS A 95 -7.72 0.44 -0.48
N THR A 96 -7.41 -0.53 -1.33
CA THR A 96 -7.73 -1.94 -1.10
C THR A 96 -6.48 -2.69 -0.67
N ILE A 97 -6.54 -3.39 0.46
CA ILE A 97 -5.48 -4.27 0.96
C ILE A 97 -6.06 -5.67 1.05
N ILE A 98 -5.53 -6.60 0.25
CA ILE A 98 -5.85 -8.01 0.26
C ILE A 98 -4.64 -8.75 0.84
N ALA A 99 -4.80 -9.39 1.99
CA ALA A 99 -3.78 -10.19 2.65
C ALA A 99 -4.27 -11.61 2.88
N ASN A 100 -3.45 -12.64 2.62
CA ASN A 100 -3.85 -14.02 2.90
C ASN A 100 -3.70 -14.39 4.40
N ARG A 101 -2.89 -13.64 5.16
CA ARG A 101 -2.74 -13.83 6.61
C ARG A 101 -3.33 -12.64 7.38
N PRO A 102 -4.00 -12.89 8.52
CA PRO A 102 -4.43 -11.83 9.43
C PRO A 102 -3.26 -10.97 9.92
N PHE A 103 -3.51 -9.67 10.11
CA PHE A 103 -2.57 -8.69 10.64
C PHE A 103 -3.30 -7.64 11.50
N ASP A 104 -2.56 -6.91 12.35
CA ASP A 104 -3.13 -5.80 13.13
C ASP A 104 -3.25 -4.56 12.24
N ASP A 105 -4.47 -4.11 12.02
CA ASP A 105 -4.77 -3.00 11.12
C ASP A 105 -4.31 -1.62 11.64
N LYS A 106 -3.82 -1.58 12.88
CA LYS A 106 -3.18 -0.42 13.54
C LYS A 106 -1.67 -0.35 13.35
N MET A 107 -1.04 -1.39 12.79
CA MET A 107 0.42 -1.48 12.69
C MET A 107 1.02 -0.44 11.72
N PHE A 108 0.20 0.14 10.83
CA PHE A 108 0.57 1.16 9.85
C PHE A 108 -0.27 2.43 10.05
N LYS A 109 0.28 3.59 9.65
CA LYS A 109 -0.42 4.87 9.73
C LYS A 109 -1.23 5.11 8.46
N ARG A 110 -2.55 5.26 8.60
CA ARG A 110 -3.44 5.71 7.51
C ARG A 110 -3.44 7.23 7.44
N SER A 111 -3.46 7.78 6.23
CA SER A 111 -3.82 9.18 5.98
C SER A 111 -4.39 9.35 4.57
N GLY A 112 -4.78 10.58 4.27
CA GLY A 112 -5.62 10.91 3.12
C GLY A 112 -7.10 10.65 3.45
N GLY A 113 -8.00 11.28 2.69
CA GLY A 113 -9.45 11.15 2.88
C GLY A 113 -10.05 9.87 2.28
N GLY A 114 -9.24 8.90 1.92
CA GLY A 114 -9.65 7.71 1.17
C GLY A 114 -10.33 6.62 2.00
N GLU A 115 -11.13 5.79 1.32
CA GLU A 115 -11.74 4.58 1.87
C GLU A 115 -10.69 3.46 1.95
N PHE A 116 -10.51 2.88 3.13
CA PHE A 116 -9.67 1.69 3.34
C PHE A 116 -10.54 0.43 3.40
N VAL A 117 -10.42 -0.42 2.39
CA VAL A 117 -11.05 -1.74 2.32
C VAL A 117 -9.99 -2.80 2.59
N ILE A 118 -10.03 -3.39 3.79
CA ILE A 118 -9.11 -4.48 4.17
C ILE A 118 -9.86 -5.80 4.03
N ILE A 119 -9.31 -6.69 3.22
CA ILE A 119 -9.81 -8.04 2.97
C ILE A 119 -8.74 -9.00 3.44
N ILE A 120 -9.04 -9.75 4.49
CA ILE A 120 -8.25 -10.94 4.79
C ILE A 120 -8.82 -12.05 3.91
N ASP A 121 -8.16 -12.33 2.78
CA ASP A 121 -8.43 -13.50 1.95
C ASP A 121 -7.73 -14.72 2.57
N ASP A 122 -8.06 -14.97 3.85
CA ASP A 122 -7.86 -16.27 4.50
C ASP A 122 -8.84 -17.24 3.85
N ASN A 123 -8.51 -17.61 2.61
CA ASN A 123 -8.86 -18.86 1.99
C ASN A 123 -7.74 -19.86 2.39
N PRO A 124 -7.75 -20.44 3.62
CA PRO A 124 -6.89 -21.60 3.92
C PRO A 124 -7.30 -22.77 3.02
N VAL A 125 -8.53 -22.66 2.58
CA VAL A 125 -9.20 -23.44 1.60
C VAL A 125 -9.60 -22.49 0.46
N ASN A 126 -8.76 -22.30 -0.58
CA ASN A 126 -9.20 -22.07 -1.99
C ASN A 126 -8.92 -23.35 -2.77
N LYS A 127 -9.89 -24.26 -2.95
CA LYS A 127 -10.41 -25.14 -1.87
C LYS A 127 -11.57 -24.61 -0.96
N THR A 128 -12.19 -23.45 -1.23
CA THR A 128 -13.51 -22.94 -0.68
C THR A 128 -13.65 -22.21 0.72
N ALA A 129 -13.50 -20.87 0.73
CA ALA A 129 -14.43 -19.79 1.16
C ALA A 129 -14.90 -19.55 2.62
N LYS A 130 -14.56 -18.35 3.18
CA LYS A 130 -15.51 -17.43 3.87
C LYS A 130 -14.98 -15.99 4.01
N GLN A 131 -15.66 -15.00 3.43
CA GLN A 131 -15.29 -13.57 3.56
C GLN A 131 -15.71 -12.97 4.92
N ALA A 132 -14.81 -12.20 5.52
CA ALA A 132 -15.14 -11.17 6.50
C ALA A 132 -14.94 -9.79 5.87
N ILE A 133 -16.04 -9.09 5.56
CA ILE A 133 -16.00 -7.74 4.99
C ILE A 133 -16.03 -6.74 6.15
N HIS A 134 -14.93 -6.05 6.39
CA HIS A 134 -14.86 -4.89 7.28
C HIS A 134 -14.76 -3.62 6.43
N SER A 135 -15.89 -3.12 5.96
CA SER A 135 -16.01 -1.78 5.37
C SER A 135 -16.10 -0.76 6.50
N PHE A 136 -15.12 0.15 6.57
CA PHE A 136 -15.15 1.30 7.48
C PHE A 136 -15.21 2.60 6.67
N THR A 137 -16.39 3.21 6.62
CA THR A 137 -16.56 4.57 6.11
C THR A 137 -16.23 5.56 7.22
N THR A 138 -15.28 6.46 6.99
CA THR A 138 -14.96 7.54 7.93
C THR A 138 -16.04 8.62 7.83
N GLU A 139 -16.98 8.67 8.76
CA GLU A 139 -17.95 9.76 8.84
C GLU A 139 -17.25 11.07 9.26
N TYR A 140 -17.15 12.01 8.32
CA TYR A 140 -16.66 13.36 8.61
C TYR A 140 -17.80 14.17 9.22
N ASN A 141 -17.83 14.27 10.55
CA ASN A 141 -18.69 15.24 11.25
C ASN A 141 -18.14 16.66 11.01
N ILE A 142 -18.64 17.33 9.97
CA ILE A 142 -18.54 18.77 9.83
C ILE A 142 -19.66 19.38 10.67
N THR A 143 -19.39 19.61 11.96
CA THR A 143 -20.20 20.55 12.75
C THR A 143 -19.69 21.96 12.45
N ASP A 144 -20.54 22.77 11.82
CA ASP A 144 -20.36 24.21 11.73
C ASP A 144 -20.05 24.81 13.11
N GLU A 145 -19.03 25.68 13.17
CA GLU A 145 -19.16 26.92 13.94
C GLU A 145 -18.24 28.00 13.37
N LEU A 146 -18.71 28.59 12.26
CA LEU A 146 -18.18 29.84 11.74
C LEU A 146 -18.76 31.00 12.55
N LEU A 147 -18.16 31.34 13.69
CA LEU A 147 -18.47 32.58 14.41
C LEU A 147 -17.29 33.55 14.40
N ILE A 148 -17.37 34.43 13.40
CA ILE A 148 -16.62 35.68 13.31
C ILE A 148 -16.97 36.54 14.52
N GLN A 149 -15.97 37.09 15.22
CA GLN A 149 -16.18 38.26 16.09
C GLN A 149 -15.70 39.52 15.37
N VAL A 150 -16.62 40.44 15.11
CA VAL A 150 -16.35 41.85 14.79
C VAL A 150 -17.14 42.69 15.78
N GLU A 151 -16.51 43.77 16.25
CA GLU A 151 -16.97 44.77 17.24
C GLU A 151 -16.95 44.32 18.71
#